data_AF-A0A0A8WX17-F1
#
_entry.id   AF-A0A0A8WX17-F1
#
_cell.length_a   1.000
_cell.length_b   1.000
_cell.length_c   1.000
_cell.angle_alpha   90.00
_cell.angle_beta   90.00
_cell.angle_gamma   90.00
#
_symmetry.space_group_name_H-M   'P 1'
#
loop_
_entity.id
_entity.type
_entity.pdbx_description
1 polymer ?
#
loop_
_entity_poly.entity_id
_entity_poly.type
_entity_poly.pdbx_seq_one_letter_code
_entity_poly.pdbx_strand_id
1 'polypeptide(L)'
;MFERFWSLLTSTRFALALFGVLSVLALLGTLPGLEVVYHHPVFRTLVGLLGFSTLACTLQKRKSLKWHVLVIHSGVVITLIGGMVSWLGYVATVNAYEGDKIDTFFRWDIEKDVPLGFSMIIKRINTDFYPVPVKVGIMHGTEKKELFILKTGESFQLGQFRVRADRLEPKSEKLSLTVFRNGEKIGSADTDGVAALPPDFPYSFKLVAYQEPVLKRMWVDLSLSSNGRTLAEGSSEVNAPMHWNGLSFFHTQVAFDPSGRQYAGIQIVKDPGMPLVFAGMIVTSLGGLFAFARRKVWH
;
A
#
# COMPACT_ATOMS: atom_id res chain seq x y z
N MET A 1 12.45 48.73 16.39
CA MET A 1 11.91 47.84 15.34
C MET A 1 11.92 46.37 15.79
N PHE A 2 13.05 45.87 16.30
CA PHE A 2 13.22 44.50 16.81
C PHE A 2 12.20 44.10 17.92
N GLU A 3 12.02 44.92 18.95
CA GLU A 3 11.03 44.71 20.04
C GLU A 3 9.59 44.50 19.54
N ARG A 4 9.15 45.30 18.56
CA ARG A 4 7.81 45.19 17.96
C ARG A 4 7.68 43.93 17.11
N PHE A 5 8.73 43.56 16.40
CA PHE A 5 8.77 42.34 15.59
C PHE A 5 8.76 41.07 16.46
N TRP A 6 9.57 41.05 17.53
CA TRP A 6 9.61 39.95 18.47
C TRP A 6 8.28 39.77 19.21
N SER A 7 7.68 40.87 19.69
CA SER A 7 6.37 40.82 20.36
C SER A 7 5.24 40.34 19.45
N LEU A 8 5.30 40.65 18.15
CA LEU A 8 4.40 40.09 17.15
C LEU A 8 4.58 38.56 17.02
N LEU A 9 5.82 38.09 16.85
CA LEU A 9 6.13 36.66 16.67
C LEU A 9 5.78 35.81 17.89
N THR A 10 5.86 36.37 19.10
CA THR A 10 5.47 35.68 20.35
C THR A 10 3.98 35.86 20.71
N SER A 11 3.20 36.55 19.88
CA SER A 11 1.78 36.81 20.12
C SER A 11 0.92 35.58 19.81
N THR A 12 0.04 35.21 20.74
CA THR A 12 -0.94 34.13 20.52
C THR A 12 -1.93 34.47 19.41
N ARG A 13 -2.26 35.75 19.23
CA ARG A 13 -3.15 36.20 18.14
C ARG A 13 -2.50 35.99 16.77
N PHE A 14 -1.19 36.23 16.69
CA PHE A 14 -0.44 36.03 15.45
C PHE A 14 -0.36 34.53 15.10
N ALA A 15 -0.04 33.66 16.06
CA ALA A 15 -0.04 32.22 15.85
C ALA A 15 -1.41 31.69 15.39
N LEU A 16 -2.51 32.15 16.00
CA LEU A 16 -3.87 31.78 15.60
C LEU A 16 -4.23 32.29 14.19
N ALA A 17 -3.80 33.50 13.83
CA ALA A 17 -3.99 34.03 12.48
C ALA A 17 -3.22 33.18 11.44
N LEU A 18 -1.96 32.83 11.72
CA LEU A 18 -1.17 31.94 10.86
C LEU A 18 -1.85 30.57 10.69
N PHE A 19 -2.32 29.98 11.79
CA PHE A 19 -3.06 28.73 11.76
C PHE A 19 -4.34 28.83 10.91
N GLY A 20 -5.10 29.92 11.03
CA GLY A 20 -6.30 30.16 10.23
C GLY A 20 -5.99 30.27 8.74
N VAL A 21 -4.97 31.04 8.36
CA VAL A 21 -4.53 31.17 6.95
C VAL A 21 -4.07 29.82 6.41
N LEU A 22 -3.24 29.09 7.15
CA LEU A 22 -2.78 27.75 6.76
C LEU A 22 -3.95 26.76 6.60
N SER A 23 -4.93 26.82 7.48
CA SER A 23 -6.11 25.96 7.41
C SER A 23 -6.93 26.23 6.14
N VAL A 24 -7.13 27.51 5.78
CA VAL A 24 -7.80 27.87 4.52
C VAL A 24 -7.00 27.40 3.31
N LEU A 25 -5.69 27.62 3.29
CA LEU A 25 -4.84 27.16 2.19
C LEU A 25 -4.83 25.63 2.05
N ALA A 26 -4.78 24.90 3.17
CA ALA A 26 -4.85 23.44 3.16
C ALA A 26 -6.22 22.94 2.65
N LEU A 27 -7.32 23.57 3.07
CA LEU A 27 -8.64 23.25 2.54
C LEU A 27 -8.72 23.46 1.01
N LEU A 28 -8.19 24.58 0.52
CA LEU A 28 -8.11 24.85 -0.93
C LEU A 28 -7.23 23.83 -1.66
N GLY A 29 -6.07 23.49 -1.10
CA GLY A 29 -5.14 22.51 -1.68
C GLY A 29 -5.70 21.08 -1.73
N THR A 30 -6.78 20.79 -1.00
CA THR A 30 -7.46 19.49 -1.03
C THR A 30 -8.38 19.35 -2.24
N LEU A 31 -8.71 20.45 -2.93
CA LEU A 31 -9.53 20.41 -4.14
C LEU A 31 -8.72 19.85 -5.32
N PRO A 32 -9.34 19.02 -6.19
CA PRO A 32 -8.66 18.47 -7.36
C PRO A 32 -8.03 19.56 -8.23
N GLY A 33 -6.74 19.40 -8.55
CA GLY A 33 -5.99 20.35 -9.38
C GLY A 33 -5.38 21.54 -8.62
N LEU A 34 -5.64 21.70 -7.31
CA LEU A 34 -5.01 22.73 -6.47
C LEU A 34 -3.94 22.19 -5.51
N GLU A 35 -3.56 20.92 -5.68
CA GLU A 35 -2.56 20.22 -4.86
C GLU A 35 -1.19 20.94 -4.85
N VAL A 36 -0.89 21.72 -5.90
CA VAL A 36 0.31 22.55 -6.02
C VAL A 36 0.48 23.53 -4.84
N VAL A 37 -0.61 23.90 -4.16
CA VAL A 37 -0.59 24.78 -2.97
C VAL A 37 0.36 24.23 -1.90
N TYR A 38 0.38 22.91 -1.67
CA TYR A 38 1.24 22.29 -0.66
C TYR A 38 2.73 22.37 -0.99
N HIS A 39 3.06 22.44 -2.28
CA HIS A 39 4.44 22.57 -2.74
C HIS A 39 4.89 24.02 -2.90
N HIS A 40 3.97 24.99 -2.82
CA HIS A 40 4.28 26.40 -3.03
C HIS A 40 5.13 26.98 -1.88
N PRO A 41 6.20 27.77 -2.17
CA PRO A 41 7.09 28.33 -1.15
C PRO A 41 6.39 29.16 -0.05
N VAL A 42 5.27 29.82 -0.39
CA VAL A 42 4.47 30.57 0.59
C VAL A 42 3.87 29.65 1.64
N PHE A 43 3.27 28.52 1.24
CA PHE A 43 2.74 27.55 2.19
C PHE A 43 3.84 27.04 3.12
N ARG A 44 5.02 26.75 2.54
CA ARG A 44 6.19 26.31 3.31
C ARG A 44 6.65 27.33 4.35
N THR A 45 6.69 28.59 3.94
CA THR A 45 7.09 29.71 4.80
C THR A 45 6.10 29.90 5.94
N LEU A 46 4.79 29.81 5.66
CA LEU A 46 3.74 29.91 6.67
C LEU A 46 3.82 28.79 7.71
N VAL A 47 4.08 27.54 7.29
CA VAL A 47 4.30 26.41 8.21
C VAL A 47 5.50 26.67 9.12
N GLY A 48 6.62 27.12 8.55
CA GLY A 48 7.82 27.47 9.32
C GLY A 48 7.58 28.61 10.31
N LEU A 49 6.87 29.66 9.89
CA LEU A 49 6.50 30.79 10.76
C LEU A 49 5.58 30.36 11.90
N LEU A 50 4.61 29.46 11.64
CA LEU A 50 3.74 28.92 12.67
C LEU A 50 4.55 28.10 13.69
N GLY A 51 5.46 27.25 13.22
CA GLY A 51 6.34 26.45 14.08
C GLY A 51 7.23 27.34 14.96
N PHE A 52 7.87 28.35 14.36
CA PHE A 52 8.70 29.31 15.08
C PHE A 52 7.90 30.11 16.10
N SER A 53 6.74 30.66 15.71
CA SER A 53 5.87 31.43 16.61
C SER A 53 5.37 30.59 17.79
N THR A 54 4.98 29.33 17.53
CA THR A 54 4.54 28.39 18.57
C THR A 54 5.67 28.10 19.55
N LEU A 55 6.88 27.83 19.05
CA LEU A 55 8.05 27.61 19.89
C LEU A 55 8.40 28.84 20.72
N ALA A 56 8.47 30.02 20.10
CA ALA A 56 8.82 31.27 20.77
C ALA A 56 7.80 31.66 21.86
N CYS A 57 6.50 31.54 21.56
CA CYS A 57 5.43 31.78 22.54
C CYS A 57 5.51 30.79 23.72
N THR A 58 5.79 29.51 23.43
CA THR A 58 5.93 28.46 24.45
C THR A 58 7.13 28.72 25.35
N LEU A 59 8.27 29.10 24.78
CA LEU A 59 9.49 29.42 25.54
C LEU A 59 9.29 30.67 26.41
N GLN A 60 8.64 31.72 25.90
CA GLN A 60 8.35 32.93 26.66
C GLN A 60 7.43 32.64 27.86
N LYS A 61 6.45 31.76 27.69
CA LYS A 61 5.45 31.42 28.70
C LYS A 61 5.77 30.13 29.48
N ARG A 62 6.97 29.56 29.34
CA ARG A 62 7.32 28.23 29.88
C ARG A 62 7.08 28.08 31.39
N LYS A 63 7.19 29.17 32.16
CA LYS A 63 7.00 29.17 33.62
C LYS A 63 5.53 29.22 34.03
N SER A 64 4.65 29.72 33.17
CA SER A 64 3.21 29.84 33.45
C SER A 64 2.39 28.70 32.83
N LEU A 65 2.90 28.07 31.78
CA LEU A 65 2.24 26.93 31.13
C LEU A 65 2.32 25.67 31.98
N LYS A 66 1.20 24.95 32.07
CA LYS A 66 1.16 23.63 32.69
C LYS A 66 2.02 22.65 31.89
N TRP A 67 2.68 21.72 32.56
CA TRP A 67 3.62 20.78 31.93
C TRP A 67 2.99 19.99 30.75
N HIS A 68 1.73 19.55 30.86
CA HIS A 68 1.06 18.81 29.78
C HIS A 68 0.81 19.69 28.54
N VAL A 69 0.64 21.01 28.71
CA VAL A 69 0.56 21.96 27.58
C VAL A 69 1.91 22.08 26.89
N LEU A 70 3.01 22.08 27.66
CA LEU A 70 4.36 22.04 27.08
C LEU A 70 4.57 20.76 26.25
N VAL A 71 4.08 19.61 26.72
CA VAL A 71 4.11 18.35 25.97
C VAL A 71 3.32 18.47 24.66
N ILE A 72 2.08 18.96 24.70
CA ILE A 72 1.27 19.19 23.49
C ILE A 72 2.00 20.10 22.50
N HIS A 73 2.50 21.25 22.94
CA HIS A 73 3.20 22.19 22.06
C HIS A 73 4.50 21.61 21.51
N SER A 74 5.24 20.82 22.29
CA SER A 74 6.43 20.12 21.79
C SER A 74 6.07 19.12 20.68
N GLY A 75 4.98 18.37 20.84
CA GLY A 75 4.48 17.46 19.81
C GLY A 75 4.09 18.19 18.52
N VAL A 76 3.37 19.31 18.64
CA VAL A 76 3.02 20.16 17.49
C VAL A 76 4.27 20.69 16.78
N VAL A 77 5.27 21.19 17.50
CA VAL A 77 6.53 21.67 16.91
C VAL A 77 7.28 20.53 16.21
N ILE A 78 7.36 19.35 16.82
CA ILE A 78 7.98 18.17 16.21
C ILE A 78 7.25 17.77 14.92
N THR A 79 5.91 17.78 14.91
CA THR A 79 5.10 17.51 13.71
C THR A 79 5.36 18.52 12.60
N LEU A 80 5.41 19.82 12.92
CA LEU A 80 5.70 20.86 11.94
C LEU A 80 7.11 20.72 11.36
N ILE A 81 8.11 20.42 12.20
CA ILE A 81 9.48 20.11 11.75
C ILE A 81 9.47 18.87 10.84
N GLY A 82 8.75 17.82 11.21
CA GLY A 82 8.59 16.62 10.38
C GLY A 82 8.02 16.94 9.00
N GLY A 83 6.96 17.76 8.92
CA GLY A 83 6.41 18.22 7.64
C GLY A 83 7.43 18.98 6.79
N MET A 84 8.25 19.84 7.41
CA MET A 84 9.33 20.55 6.69
C MET A 84 10.43 19.61 6.19
N VAL A 85 10.83 18.63 7.00
CA VAL A 85 11.83 17.61 6.62
C VAL A 85 11.30 16.72 5.50
N SER A 86 9.99 16.44 5.47
CA SER A 86 9.34 15.64 4.43
C SER A 86 9.54 16.23 3.03
N TRP A 87 9.74 17.55 2.90
CA TRP A 87 10.06 18.20 1.61
C TRP A 87 11.46 17.87 1.06
N LEU A 88 12.35 17.28 1.85
CA LEU A 88 13.62 16.70 1.35
C LEU A 88 13.41 15.33 0.69
N GLY A 89 12.20 14.80 0.80
CA GLY A 89 11.73 13.60 0.15
C GLY A 89 11.39 13.79 -1.33
N TYR A 90 10.93 12.72 -1.96
CA TYR A 90 10.42 12.72 -3.32
C TYR A 90 9.53 11.51 -3.57
N VAL A 91 8.73 11.60 -4.62
CA VAL A 91 7.97 10.48 -5.18
C VAL A 91 8.50 10.21 -6.57
N ALA A 92 8.84 8.96 -6.83
CA ALA A 92 9.19 8.46 -8.15
C ALA A 92 8.24 7.33 -8.56
N THR A 93 8.02 7.15 -9.86
CA THR A 93 7.16 6.09 -10.39
C THR A 93 7.81 5.39 -11.58
N VAL A 94 7.46 4.13 -11.77
CA VAL A 94 7.78 3.38 -12.99
C VAL A 94 6.73 2.32 -13.26
N ASN A 95 6.46 2.07 -14.54
CA ASN A 95 5.74 0.89 -14.99
C ASN A 95 6.78 -0.10 -15.53
N ALA A 96 6.79 -1.33 -15.01
CA ALA A 96 7.76 -2.34 -15.38
C ALA A 96 7.08 -3.69 -15.65
N TYR A 97 7.62 -4.42 -16.61
CA TYR A 97 7.21 -5.79 -16.90
C TYR A 97 8.02 -6.77 -16.04
N GLU A 98 7.51 -7.99 -15.89
CA GLU A 98 8.29 -9.06 -15.26
C GLU A 98 9.60 -9.32 -16.01
N GLY A 99 10.69 -9.42 -15.26
CA GLY A 99 12.05 -9.68 -15.78
C GLY A 99 12.79 -8.45 -16.30
N ASP A 100 12.12 -7.32 -16.54
CA ASP A 100 12.76 -6.11 -17.03
C ASP A 100 13.65 -5.48 -15.95
N LYS A 101 14.87 -5.09 -16.34
CA LYS A 101 15.79 -4.35 -15.48
C LYS A 101 15.59 -2.86 -15.67
N ILE A 102 15.26 -2.17 -14.59
CA ILE A 102 14.95 -0.74 -14.55
C ILE A 102 16.03 0.01 -13.78
N ASP A 103 16.65 1.01 -14.42
CA ASP A 103 17.74 1.81 -13.83
C ASP A 103 17.37 3.29 -13.64
N THR A 104 16.23 3.72 -14.20
CA THR A 104 15.73 5.10 -14.18
C THR A 104 14.27 5.13 -13.76
N PHE A 105 13.89 6.19 -13.03
CA PHE A 105 12.56 6.34 -12.46
C PHE A 105 12.07 7.77 -12.62
N PHE A 106 10.80 7.94 -12.99
CA PHE A 106 10.21 9.26 -13.19
C PHE A 106 9.96 9.93 -11.86
N ARG A 107 10.72 10.99 -11.54
CA ARG A 107 10.51 11.80 -10.32
C ARG A 107 9.54 12.93 -10.58
N TRP A 108 8.46 12.96 -9.81
CA TRP A 108 7.38 13.95 -9.97
C TRP A 108 7.76 15.36 -9.55
N ASP A 109 8.71 15.52 -8.63
CA ASP A 109 9.11 16.83 -8.11
C ASP A 109 10.01 17.61 -9.08
N ILE A 110 10.66 16.92 -10.01
CA ILE A 110 11.52 17.50 -11.06
C ILE A 110 11.06 17.15 -12.49
N GLU A 111 9.97 16.38 -12.60
CA GLU A 111 9.35 15.91 -13.84
C GLU A 111 10.32 15.25 -14.82
N LYS A 112 11.23 14.41 -14.32
CA LYS A 112 12.28 13.77 -15.13
C LYS A 112 12.57 12.35 -14.66
N ASP A 113 12.92 11.51 -15.62
CA ASP A 113 13.54 10.21 -15.36
C ASP A 113 14.96 10.39 -14.83
N VAL A 114 15.24 9.84 -13.65
CA VAL A 114 16.56 9.90 -13.03
C VAL A 114 17.00 8.56 -12.45
N PRO A 115 18.32 8.30 -12.38
CA PRO A 115 18.83 7.15 -11.64
C PRO A 115 18.70 7.39 -10.13
N LEU A 116 18.27 6.36 -9.40
CA LEU A 116 18.14 6.40 -7.93
C LEU A 116 19.29 5.69 -7.19
N GLY A 117 20.32 5.25 -7.92
CA GLY A 117 21.49 4.56 -7.36
C GLY A 117 21.33 3.04 -7.20
N PHE A 118 20.24 2.48 -7.73
CA PHE A 118 19.98 1.04 -7.80
C PHE A 118 19.21 0.70 -9.08
N SER A 119 19.32 -0.55 -9.49
CA SER A 119 18.51 -1.23 -10.48
C SER A 119 17.37 -1.97 -9.81
N MET A 120 16.18 -1.98 -10.40
CA MET A 120 15.01 -2.73 -9.92
C MET A 120 14.57 -3.73 -10.97
N ILE A 121 14.20 -4.94 -10.54
CA ILE A 121 13.54 -5.95 -11.36
C ILE A 121 12.26 -6.39 -10.67
N ILE A 122 11.17 -6.51 -11.43
CA ILE A 122 9.98 -7.25 -11.00
C ILE A 122 10.22 -8.73 -11.31
N LYS A 123 10.46 -9.53 -10.27
CA LYS A 123 10.63 -10.97 -10.42
C LYS A 123 9.33 -11.65 -10.80
N ARG A 124 8.21 -11.20 -10.21
CA ARG A 124 6.89 -11.76 -10.43
C ARG A 124 5.79 -10.79 -10.03
N ILE A 125 4.69 -10.79 -10.78
CA ILE A 125 3.41 -10.16 -10.50
C ILE A 125 2.47 -11.31 -10.09
N ASN A 126 2.02 -11.26 -8.85
CA ASN A 126 1.21 -12.31 -8.26
C ASN A 126 -0.23 -11.83 -8.07
N THR A 127 -1.16 -12.75 -8.22
CA THR A 127 -2.59 -12.53 -7.98
C THR A 127 -3.15 -13.65 -7.10
N ASP A 128 -4.05 -13.31 -6.18
CA ASP A 128 -4.84 -14.23 -5.39
C ASP A 128 -6.33 -13.87 -5.55
N PHE A 129 -7.18 -14.89 -5.69
CA PHE A 129 -8.62 -14.74 -5.93
C PHE A 129 -9.41 -15.32 -4.76
N TYR A 130 -10.60 -14.79 -4.51
CA TYR A 130 -11.53 -15.43 -3.58
C TYR A 130 -11.98 -16.80 -4.13
N PRO A 131 -12.35 -17.75 -3.24
CA PRO A 131 -12.95 -19.02 -3.66
C PRO A 131 -14.11 -18.80 -4.64
N VAL A 132 -13.95 -19.32 -5.85
CA VAL A 132 -14.88 -19.07 -6.96
C VAL A 132 -15.93 -20.16 -7.00
N PRO A 133 -17.24 -19.82 -6.97
CA PRO A 133 -18.29 -20.79 -7.25
C PRO A 133 -18.16 -21.32 -8.67
N VAL A 134 -17.97 -22.63 -8.79
CA VAL A 134 -17.84 -23.38 -10.03
C VAL A 134 -18.90 -24.47 -10.11
N LYS A 135 -19.32 -24.75 -11.34
CA LYS A 135 -20.24 -25.81 -11.68
C LYS A 135 -19.51 -26.81 -12.55
N VAL A 136 -19.24 -28.00 -12.02
CA VAL A 136 -18.42 -29.03 -12.64
C VAL A 136 -19.31 -30.20 -13.07
N GLY A 137 -19.33 -30.48 -14.37
CA GLY A 137 -19.96 -31.66 -14.94
C GLY A 137 -19.02 -32.85 -14.90
N ILE A 138 -19.54 -33.99 -14.47
CA ILE A 138 -18.83 -35.28 -14.47
C ILE A 138 -19.30 -36.09 -15.67
N MET A 139 -18.36 -36.54 -16.47
CA MET A 139 -18.61 -37.38 -17.64
C MET A 139 -18.06 -38.77 -17.39
N HIS A 140 -18.71 -39.80 -17.94
CA HIS A 140 -18.17 -41.15 -18.08
C HIS A 140 -18.24 -41.50 -19.57
N GLY A 141 -17.09 -41.47 -20.25
CA GLY A 141 -17.07 -41.44 -21.70
C GLY A 141 -17.78 -40.19 -22.23
N THR A 142 -18.81 -40.38 -23.06
CA THR A 142 -19.63 -39.29 -23.64
C THR A 142 -20.87 -38.96 -22.81
N GLU A 143 -21.21 -39.78 -21.81
CA GLU A 143 -22.41 -39.60 -21.01
C GLU A 143 -22.16 -38.66 -19.83
N LYS A 144 -23.08 -37.72 -19.65
CA LYS A 144 -23.09 -36.87 -18.45
C LYS A 144 -23.63 -37.69 -17.28
N LYS A 145 -22.79 -37.89 -16.28
CA LYS A 145 -23.14 -38.63 -15.07
C LYS A 145 -23.76 -37.74 -13.99
N GLU A 146 -23.07 -36.67 -13.63
CA GLU A 146 -23.46 -35.84 -12.47
C GLU A 146 -22.98 -34.40 -12.62
N LEU A 147 -23.46 -33.52 -11.75
CA LEU A 147 -23.17 -32.10 -11.78
C LEU A 147 -23.02 -31.58 -10.35
N PHE A 148 -21.86 -31.00 -10.05
CA PHE A 148 -21.55 -30.45 -8.74
C PHE A 148 -21.43 -28.93 -8.79
N ILE A 149 -21.95 -28.25 -7.76
CA ILE A 149 -21.75 -26.83 -7.53
C ILE A 149 -20.97 -26.70 -6.22
N LEU A 150 -19.81 -26.07 -6.28
CA LEU A 150 -18.90 -25.92 -5.15
C LEU A 150 -18.02 -24.69 -5.35
N LYS A 151 -17.27 -24.28 -4.35
CA LYS A 151 -16.23 -23.25 -4.49
C LYS A 151 -14.87 -23.88 -4.77
N THR A 152 -13.98 -23.15 -5.44
CA THR A 152 -12.56 -23.54 -5.48
C THR A 152 -12.00 -23.68 -4.06
N GLY A 153 -11.20 -24.72 -3.83
CA GLY A 153 -10.75 -25.19 -2.52
C GLY A 153 -11.63 -26.30 -1.92
N GLU A 154 -12.90 -26.39 -2.29
CA GLU A 154 -13.83 -27.42 -1.78
C GLU A 154 -13.72 -28.73 -2.54
N SER A 155 -14.30 -29.79 -1.97
CA SER A 155 -14.29 -31.13 -2.55
C SER A 155 -15.68 -31.76 -2.56
N PHE A 156 -15.92 -32.65 -3.52
CA PHE A 156 -17.11 -33.49 -3.58
C PHE A 156 -16.72 -34.97 -3.66
N GLN A 157 -17.67 -35.84 -3.30
CA GLN A 157 -17.50 -37.29 -3.37
C GLN A 157 -18.08 -37.83 -4.68
N LEU A 158 -17.34 -38.72 -5.34
CA LEU A 158 -17.72 -39.37 -6.60
C LEU A 158 -17.41 -40.87 -6.50
N GLY A 159 -18.36 -41.66 -5.98
CA GLY A 159 -18.14 -43.07 -5.67
C GLY A 159 -17.02 -43.23 -4.62
N GLN A 160 -15.96 -43.99 -4.96
CA GLN A 160 -14.78 -44.18 -4.11
C GLN A 160 -13.75 -43.03 -4.18
N PHE A 161 -14.01 -42.01 -5.01
CA PHE A 161 -13.09 -40.91 -5.23
C PHE A 161 -13.56 -39.65 -4.53
N ARG A 162 -12.62 -38.87 -4.00
CA ARG A 162 -12.86 -37.49 -3.59
C ARG A 162 -12.17 -36.57 -4.59
N VAL A 163 -12.91 -35.60 -5.12
CA VAL A 163 -12.37 -34.65 -6.10
C VAL A 163 -12.37 -33.26 -5.48
N ARG A 164 -11.22 -32.58 -5.50
CA ARG A 164 -11.10 -31.19 -5.06
C ARG A 164 -10.99 -30.28 -6.26
N ALA A 165 -11.80 -29.22 -6.32
CA ALA A 165 -11.64 -28.15 -7.28
C ALA A 165 -10.52 -27.22 -6.78
N ASP A 166 -9.33 -27.25 -7.37
CA ASP A 166 -8.17 -26.53 -6.83
C ASP A 166 -8.19 -25.04 -7.19
N ARG A 167 -8.14 -24.73 -8.48
CA ARG A 167 -7.98 -23.36 -8.98
C ARG A 167 -8.63 -23.21 -10.35
N LEU A 168 -9.39 -22.15 -10.51
CA LEU A 168 -9.87 -21.68 -11.80
C LEU A 168 -8.88 -20.65 -12.35
N GLU A 169 -8.42 -20.86 -13.58
CA GLU A 169 -7.65 -19.88 -14.33
C GLU A 169 -8.62 -19.00 -15.14
N PRO A 170 -8.77 -17.69 -14.82
CA PRO A 170 -9.82 -16.88 -15.43
C PRO A 170 -9.65 -16.68 -16.94
N LYS A 171 -8.40 -16.62 -17.44
CA LYS A 171 -8.11 -16.35 -18.86
C LYS A 171 -8.35 -17.55 -19.77
N SER A 172 -8.01 -18.75 -19.29
CA SER A 172 -8.15 -20.00 -20.04
C SER A 172 -9.48 -20.70 -19.73
N GLU A 173 -10.29 -20.16 -18.81
CA GLU A 173 -11.53 -20.77 -18.31
C GLU A 173 -11.31 -22.21 -17.82
N LYS A 174 -10.12 -22.46 -17.29
CA LYS A 174 -9.64 -23.79 -16.98
C LYS A 174 -9.69 -24.05 -15.49
N LEU A 175 -10.45 -25.06 -15.06
CA LEU A 175 -10.47 -25.50 -13.68
C LEU A 175 -9.52 -26.67 -13.49
N SER A 176 -8.51 -26.51 -12.63
CA SER A 176 -7.66 -27.60 -12.17
C SER A 176 -8.34 -28.35 -11.02
N LEU A 177 -8.27 -29.67 -11.06
CA LEU A 177 -8.82 -30.58 -10.06
C LEU A 177 -7.76 -31.59 -9.59
N THR A 178 -7.85 -31.98 -8.32
CA THR A 178 -7.05 -33.07 -7.76
C THR A 178 -7.97 -34.19 -7.30
N VAL A 179 -7.63 -35.42 -7.69
CA VAL A 179 -8.42 -36.61 -7.37
C VAL A 179 -7.70 -37.42 -6.30
N PHE A 180 -8.49 -37.89 -5.33
CA PHE A 180 -8.05 -38.70 -4.21
C PHE A 180 -8.81 -40.03 -4.18
N ARG A 181 -8.14 -41.11 -3.76
CA ARG A 181 -8.73 -42.43 -3.48
C ARG A 181 -8.25 -42.85 -2.09
N ASN A 182 -9.15 -43.20 -1.19
CA ASN A 182 -8.83 -43.56 0.21
C ASN A 182 -7.98 -42.50 0.96
N GLY A 183 -8.17 -41.21 0.66
CA GLY A 183 -7.43 -40.10 1.27
C GLY A 183 -6.11 -39.74 0.59
N GLU A 184 -5.56 -40.62 -0.25
CA GLU A 184 -4.30 -40.37 -0.97
C GLU A 184 -4.56 -39.72 -2.33
N LYS A 185 -3.66 -38.79 -2.73
CA LYS A 185 -3.71 -38.17 -4.05
C LYS A 185 -3.31 -39.20 -5.11
N ILE A 186 -4.21 -39.48 -6.05
CA ILE A 186 -3.93 -40.38 -7.17
C ILE A 186 -3.57 -39.65 -8.46
N GLY A 187 -3.87 -38.35 -8.56
CA GLY A 187 -3.49 -37.53 -9.70
C GLY A 187 -4.24 -36.21 -9.79
N SER A 188 -4.08 -35.53 -10.92
CA SER A 188 -4.70 -34.24 -11.20
C SER A 188 -5.27 -34.24 -12.62
N ALA A 189 -6.34 -33.49 -12.82
CA ALA A 189 -6.96 -33.27 -14.12
C ALA A 189 -7.39 -31.83 -14.27
N ASP A 190 -7.66 -31.41 -15.50
CA ASP A 190 -8.33 -30.15 -15.77
C ASP A 190 -9.57 -30.35 -16.63
N THR A 191 -10.31 -29.26 -16.82
CA THR A 191 -11.54 -29.22 -17.61
C THR A 191 -11.32 -29.11 -19.12
N ASP A 192 -10.07 -28.99 -19.58
CA ASP A 192 -9.68 -29.01 -21.00
C ASP A 192 -9.32 -30.41 -21.48
N GLY A 193 -9.29 -31.39 -20.57
CA GLY A 193 -9.05 -32.80 -20.88
C GLY A 193 -7.61 -33.26 -20.63
N VAL A 194 -6.72 -32.42 -20.09
CA VAL A 194 -5.42 -32.89 -19.62
C VAL A 194 -5.59 -33.57 -18.28
N ALA A 195 -5.20 -34.83 -18.19
CA ALA A 195 -5.26 -35.61 -16.96
C ALA A 195 -3.98 -36.42 -16.75
N ALA A 196 -3.36 -36.23 -15.59
CA ALA A 196 -2.34 -37.11 -15.06
C ALA A 196 -3.00 -38.03 -14.01
N LEU A 197 -3.91 -38.89 -14.49
CA LEU A 197 -4.67 -39.82 -13.67
C LEU A 197 -4.40 -41.26 -14.11
N PRO A 198 -4.56 -42.25 -13.21
CA PRO A 198 -4.44 -43.66 -13.54
C PRO A 198 -5.38 -44.08 -14.69
N PRO A 199 -4.99 -45.02 -15.56
CA PRO A 199 -5.81 -45.47 -16.69
C PRO A 199 -7.18 -46.07 -16.31
N ASP A 200 -7.32 -46.56 -15.07
CA ASP A 200 -8.56 -47.10 -14.51
C ASP A 200 -9.52 -46.02 -14.01
N PHE A 201 -9.15 -44.74 -14.07
CA PHE A 201 -10.03 -43.64 -13.68
C PHE A 201 -11.10 -43.39 -14.77
N PRO A 202 -12.40 -43.64 -14.50
CA PRO A 202 -13.41 -43.72 -15.55
C PRO A 202 -14.05 -42.36 -15.89
N TYR A 203 -13.66 -41.27 -15.22
CA TYR A 203 -14.35 -39.99 -15.34
C TYR A 203 -13.51 -38.92 -16.02
N SER A 204 -14.19 -37.97 -16.65
CA SER A 204 -13.61 -36.68 -17.05
C SER A 204 -14.46 -35.52 -16.53
N PHE A 205 -13.85 -34.34 -16.48
CA PHE A 205 -14.44 -33.15 -15.87
C PHE A 205 -14.68 -32.09 -16.95
N LYS A 206 -15.83 -31.42 -16.86
CA LYS A 206 -16.16 -30.28 -17.73
C LYS A 206 -16.58 -29.09 -16.89
N LEU A 207 -15.99 -27.93 -17.15
CA LEU A 207 -16.48 -26.68 -16.54
C LEU A 207 -17.79 -26.30 -17.24
N VAL A 208 -18.88 -26.26 -16.50
CA VAL A 208 -20.22 -25.97 -17.04
C VAL A 208 -20.59 -24.50 -16.84
N ALA A 209 -20.22 -23.94 -15.70
CA ALA A 209 -20.38 -22.52 -15.40
C ALA A 209 -19.44 -22.12 -14.27
N TYR A 210 -19.11 -20.85 -14.17
CA TYR A 210 -18.39 -20.27 -13.05
C TYR A 210 -18.87 -18.84 -12.82
N GLN A 211 -18.72 -18.33 -11.59
CA GLN A 211 -18.88 -16.91 -11.33
C GLN A 211 -17.57 -16.17 -11.65
N GLU A 212 -17.67 -14.93 -12.11
CA GLU A 212 -16.50 -14.13 -12.42
C GLU A 212 -15.55 -14.04 -11.21
N PRO A 213 -14.26 -14.43 -11.35
CA PRO A 213 -13.33 -14.46 -10.24
C PRO A 213 -13.08 -13.07 -9.64
N VAL A 214 -13.40 -12.91 -8.36
CA VAL A 214 -13.13 -11.66 -7.63
C VAL A 214 -11.70 -11.68 -7.11
N LEU A 215 -10.91 -10.72 -7.57
CA LEU A 215 -9.54 -10.51 -7.13
C LEU A 215 -9.50 -10.16 -5.64
N LYS A 216 -8.73 -10.92 -4.87
CA LYS A 216 -8.56 -10.73 -3.42
C LYS A 216 -7.33 -9.89 -3.11
N ARG A 217 -6.22 -10.16 -3.80
CA ARG A 217 -4.92 -9.51 -3.52
C ARG A 217 -4.04 -9.53 -4.77
N MET A 218 -3.24 -8.49 -4.92
CA MET A 218 -2.14 -8.43 -5.88
C MET A 218 -0.89 -7.93 -5.17
N TRP A 219 0.24 -8.51 -5.54
CA TRP A 219 1.55 -8.10 -5.04
C TRP A 219 2.60 -8.37 -6.10
N VAL A 220 3.74 -7.70 -5.95
CA VAL A 220 4.90 -7.91 -6.81
C VAL A 220 6.07 -8.38 -5.96
N ASP A 221 6.89 -9.27 -6.51
CA ASP A 221 8.17 -9.63 -5.92
C ASP A 221 9.25 -8.77 -6.58
N LEU A 222 9.94 -7.96 -5.79
CA LEU A 222 10.93 -6.99 -6.24
C LEU A 222 12.34 -7.45 -5.89
N SER A 223 13.28 -7.08 -6.75
CA SER A 223 14.71 -7.26 -6.55
C SER A 223 15.44 -5.97 -6.84
N LEU A 224 16.15 -5.45 -5.85
CA LEU A 224 17.01 -4.29 -5.96
C LEU A 224 18.46 -4.76 -6.09
N SER A 225 19.21 -4.17 -7.03
CA SER A 225 20.61 -4.51 -7.23
C SER A 225 21.43 -3.27 -7.57
N SER A 226 22.75 -3.32 -7.35
CA SER A 226 23.69 -2.30 -7.81
C SER A 226 25.04 -2.95 -8.06
N ASN A 227 25.71 -2.57 -9.15
CA ASN A 227 27.00 -3.15 -9.57
C ASN A 227 27.00 -4.70 -9.59
N GLY A 228 25.90 -5.31 -10.04
CA GLY A 228 25.75 -6.77 -10.12
C GLY A 228 25.49 -7.49 -8.79
N ARG A 229 25.41 -6.77 -7.67
CA ARG A 229 25.09 -7.33 -6.35
C ARG A 229 23.64 -7.04 -5.98
N THR A 230 22.91 -8.06 -5.53
CA THR A 230 21.58 -7.89 -4.93
C THR A 230 21.70 -7.10 -3.62
N LEU A 231 20.99 -5.98 -3.54
CA LEU A 231 20.93 -5.09 -2.39
C LEU A 231 19.80 -5.46 -1.43
N ALA A 232 18.64 -5.83 -1.98
CA ALA A 232 17.47 -6.29 -1.23
C ALA A 232 16.49 -7.00 -2.16
N GLU A 233 15.71 -7.91 -1.60
CA GLU A 233 14.57 -8.55 -2.27
C GLU A 233 13.40 -8.60 -1.30
N GLY A 234 12.18 -8.55 -1.83
CA GLY A 234 10.99 -8.62 -1.02
C GLY A 234 9.73 -8.43 -1.85
N SER A 235 8.59 -8.75 -1.25
CA SER A 235 7.29 -8.51 -1.86
C SER A 235 6.81 -7.09 -1.53
N SER A 236 6.06 -6.49 -2.45
CA SER A 236 5.42 -5.19 -2.28
C SER A 236 3.95 -5.27 -2.69
N GLU A 237 3.11 -4.65 -1.87
CA GLU A 237 1.67 -4.48 -2.06
C GLU A 237 1.26 -3.01 -1.98
N VAL A 238 -0.02 -2.76 -2.26
CA VAL A 238 -0.65 -1.45 -2.06
C VAL A 238 -0.53 -1.00 -0.60
N ASN A 239 -0.81 -1.89 0.36
CA ASN A 239 -0.86 -1.57 1.80
C ASN A 239 0.31 -2.13 2.61
N ALA A 240 1.18 -2.94 1.98
CA ALA A 240 2.36 -3.51 2.60
C ALA A 240 3.56 -3.29 1.65
N PRO A 241 4.08 -2.06 1.56
CA PRO A 241 5.19 -1.75 0.67
C PRO A 241 6.47 -2.46 1.12
N MET A 242 7.34 -2.77 0.15
CA MET A 242 8.72 -3.15 0.46
C MET A 242 9.48 -1.90 0.92
N HIS A 243 10.30 -2.03 1.94
CA HIS A 243 11.14 -0.94 2.43
C HIS A 243 12.62 -1.25 2.23
N TRP A 244 13.38 -0.27 1.75
CA TRP A 244 14.83 -0.39 1.65
C TRP A 244 15.50 0.99 1.68
N ASN A 245 16.50 1.17 2.55
CA ASN A 245 17.33 2.38 2.62
C ASN A 245 16.53 3.71 2.71
N GLY A 246 15.47 3.72 3.52
CA GLY A 246 14.59 4.90 3.67
C GLY A 246 13.64 5.14 2.49
N LEU A 247 13.60 4.24 1.51
CA LEU A 247 12.63 4.21 0.42
C LEU A 247 11.53 3.20 0.70
N SER A 248 10.32 3.53 0.27
CA SER A 248 9.16 2.65 0.31
C SER A 248 8.69 2.40 -1.12
N PHE A 249 8.59 1.14 -1.51
CA PHE A 249 8.18 0.70 -2.83
C PHE A 249 6.76 0.18 -2.72
N PHE A 250 5.79 0.94 -3.23
CA PHE A 250 4.38 0.61 -3.25
C PHE A 250 4.01 0.04 -4.61
N HIS A 251 3.28 -1.07 -4.59
CA HIS A 251 2.59 -1.53 -5.77
C HIS A 251 1.35 -0.66 -6.01
N THR A 252 1.21 -0.06 -7.18
CA THR A 252 0.11 0.88 -7.47
C THR A 252 -0.91 0.34 -8.46
N GLN A 253 -0.48 -0.45 -9.44
CA GLN A 253 -1.37 -1.00 -10.47
C GLN A 253 -0.82 -2.25 -11.12
N VAL A 254 -1.71 -3.08 -11.63
CA VAL A 254 -1.43 -4.12 -12.63
C VAL A 254 -2.28 -3.81 -13.84
N ALA A 255 -1.68 -3.74 -15.01
CA ALA A 255 -2.38 -3.49 -16.25
C ALA A 255 -1.74 -4.26 -17.42
N PHE A 256 -2.39 -4.21 -18.57
CA PHE A 256 -1.93 -4.83 -19.81
C PHE A 256 -1.66 -3.74 -20.83
N ASP A 257 -0.57 -3.90 -21.58
CA ASP A 257 -0.29 -3.06 -22.73
C ASP A 257 -1.17 -3.47 -23.95
N PRO A 258 -1.16 -2.72 -25.06
CA PRO A 258 -1.92 -3.08 -26.26
C PRO A 258 -1.56 -4.44 -26.88
N SER A 259 -0.39 -5.00 -26.55
CA SER A 259 0.03 -6.34 -26.98
C SER A 259 -0.46 -7.46 -26.06
N GLY A 260 -1.11 -7.12 -24.94
CA GLY A 260 -1.57 -8.06 -23.93
C GLY A 260 -0.50 -8.47 -22.91
N ARG A 261 0.67 -7.84 -22.91
CA ARG A 261 1.74 -8.10 -21.93
C ARG A 261 1.41 -7.38 -20.62
N GLN A 262 1.56 -8.11 -19.51
CA GLN A 262 1.25 -7.60 -18.17
C GLN A 262 2.41 -6.76 -17.64
N TYR A 263 2.11 -5.59 -17.08
CA TYR A 263 3.05 -4.77 -16.34
C TYR A 263 2.48 -4.36 -14.98
N ALA A 264 3.37 -3.96 -14.08
CA ALA A 264 3.00 -3.40 -12.80
C ALA A 264 3.59 -2.01 -12.62
N GLY A 265 2.79 -1.12 -12.03
CA GLY A 265 3.21 0.20 -11.57
C GLY A 265 3.79 0.12 -10.17
N ILE A 266 4.93 0.77 -9.98
CA ILE A 266 5.62 0.90 -8.70
C ILE A 266 5.78 2.38 -8.39
N GLN A 267 5.37 2.78 -7.19
CA GLN A 267 5.66 4.10 -6.63
C GLN A 267 6.73 3.98 -5.55
N ILE A 268 7.79 4.75 -5.69
CA ILE A 268 8.94 4.79 -4.79
C ILE A 268 8.87 6.11 -4.04
N VAL A 269 8.71 6.04 -2.73
CA VAL A 269 8.59 7.22 -1.86
C VAL A 269 9.78 7.30 -0.93
N LYS A 270 10.46 8.46 -0.95
CA LYS A 270 11.38 8.87 0.11
C LYS A 270 10.67 9.91 0.96
N ASP A 271 10.42 9.62 2.23
CA ASP A 271 9.88 10.60 3.17
C ASP A 271 10.68 10.56 4.49
N PRO A 272 11.72 11.42 4.61
CA PRO A 272 12.54 11.47 5.82
C PRO A 272 11.85 12.15 7.00
N GLY A 273 10.73 12.86 6.77
CA GLY A 273 10.01 13.61 7.79
C GLY A 273 8.89 12.80 8.45
N MET A 274 8.39 11.77 7.78
CA MET A 274 7.34 10.86 8.27
C MET A 274 7.59 10.36 9.71
N PRO A 275 8.78 9.88 10.11
CA PRO A 275 9.01 9.43 11.48
C PRO A 275 8.82 10.55 12.52
N LEU A 276 9.23 11.78 12.20
CA LEU A 276 9.06 12.95 13.08
C LEU A 276 7.59 13.34 13.19
N VAL A 277 6.82 13.28 12.10
CA VAL A 277 5.38 13.56 12.13
C VAL A 277 4.67 12.60 13.10
N PHE A 278 4.93 11.29 12.98
CA PHE A 278 4.36 10.29 13.89
C PHE A 278 4.81 10.49 15.34
N ALA A 279 6.10 10.76 15.57
CA ALA A 279 6.60 11.08 16.91
C ALA A 279 5.87 12.28 17.52
N GLY A 280 5.70 13.36 16.75
CA GLY A 280 4.96 14.56 17.19
C GLY A 280 3.48 14.27 17.47
N MET A 281 2.83 13.42 16.67
CA MET A 281 1.44 12.98 16.92
C MET A 281 1.32 12.16 18.21
N ILE A 282 2.27 11.25 18.47
CA ILE A 282 2.33 10.47 19.71
C ILE A 282 2.50 11.41 20.92
N VAL A 283 3.47 12.33 20.86
CA VAL A 283 3.74 13.30 21.93
C VAL A 283 2.52 14.18 22.19
N THR A 284 1.87 14.68 21.13
CA THR A 284 0.64 15.49 21.23
C THR A 284 -0.48 14.70 21.90
N SER A 285 -0.67 13.45 21.49
CA SER A 285 -1.71 12.56 22.04
C SER A 285 -1.47 12.26 23.52
N LEU A 286 -0.23 11.97 23.92
CA LEU A 286 0.17 11.79 25.32
C LEU A 286 -0.12 13.06 26.14
N GLY A 287 0.24 14.23 25.62
CA GLY A 287 -0.08 15.51 26.26
C GLY A 287 -1.58 15.72 26.48
N GLY A 288 -2.41 15.34 25.49
CA GLY A 288 -3.87 15.34 25.59
C GLY A 288 -4.41 14.38 26.65
N LEU A 289 -3.87 13.16 26.71
CA LEU A 289 -4.23 12.16 27.74
C LEU A 289 -3.89 12.67 29.14
N PHE A 290 -2.71 13.28 29.35
CA PHE A 290 -2.35 13.87 30.64
C PHE A 290 -3.26 15.03 31.04
N ALA A 291 -3.67 15.87 30.07
CA ALA A 291 -4.61 16.96 30.33
C ALA A 291 -5.99 16.42 30.77
N PHE A 292 -6.46 15.34 30.15
CA PHE A 292 -7.73 14.70 30.49
C PHE A 292 -7.69 13.97 31.83
N ALA A 293 -6.65 13.16 32.07
CA ALA A 293 -6.47 12.43 33.32
C ALA A 293 -6.49 13.36 34.54
N ARG A 294 -5.92 14.56 34.41
CA ARG A 294 -5.94 15.57 35.48
C ARG A 294 -7.31 16.18 35.76
N ARG A 295 -8.21 16.22 34.77
CA ARG A 295 -9.59 16.71 34.95
C ARG A 295 -10.45 15.72 35.74
N LYS A 296 -10.20 14.41 35.59
CA LYS A 296 -10.93 13.35 36.32
C LYS A 296 -10.61 13.25 37.82
N VAL A 297 -9.51 13.83 38.28
CA VAL A 297 -9.09 13.80 39.70
C VAL A 297 -9.85 14.85 40.56
N TRP A 298 -10.76 15.62 39.96
CA TRP A 298 -11.52 16.70 40.62
C TRP A 298 -13.04 16.48 40.60
N HIS A 299 -13.49 15.22 40.57
CA HIS A 299 -14.89 14.84 40.80
C HIS A 299 -14.98 13.77 41.89
#